data_AF-A0A951JE27-F1
#
_entry.id   AF-A0A951JE27-F1
#
_cell.length_a   1.000
_cell.length_b   1.000
_cell.length_c   1.000
_cell.angle_alpha   90.00
_cell.angle_beta   90.00
_cell.angle_gamma   90.00
#
_symmetry.space_group_name_H-M   'P 1'
#
loop_
_entity.id
_entity.type
_entity.pdbx_description
1 polymer ?
#
loop_
_entity_poly.entity_id
_entity_poly.type
_entity_poly.pdbx_seq_one_letter_code
_entity_poly.pdbx_strand_id
1 'polypeptide(L)'
;MSARGFAVPLALLLLLALTGLAHGALLMARSEEGASRLAATLLARELAVRGTLLAVARSGDTLPLVAVGSRALLAAPEGTAPSAVPLRLHLERLAPELHLLSGEVVGFEASSAGLLVWTLDPAWRAAMSDGGGTIVGGEAAYGGVGGSGPAARDGCEALEAVQTPGAPTGVLAATEPPGLGLLVADSLLARAAIHVSGVVSPGPGADPWTCPSSDPLNWGAPSDPGHPCAGRRPFAAADGDLVVDGGEGQGVLAVAGDLVLRGALYHGLVLVGGGVTLEAGARVHGRIISAGRVAADPASAVEADPCAVYLALADAGALRAPLLLPEGPWLRPL
;
A
#
# COMPACT_ATOMS: atom_id res chain seq x y z
N MET A 1 13.77 26.11 -88.87
CA MET A 1 12.83 25.64 -87.84
C MET A 1 12.73 26.72 -86.78
N SER A 2 11.56 27.37 -86.65
CA SER A 2 11.45 28.57 -85.80
C SER A 2 11.40 28.19 -84.32
N ALA A 3 12.25 28.80 -83.50
CA ALA A 3 12.28 28.64 -82.04
C ALA A 3 10.94 29.00 -81.35
N ARG A 4 10.00 29.63 -82.07
CA ARG A 4 8.67 30.01 -81.58
C ARG A 4 7.69 28.83 -81.46
N GLY A 5 7.96 27.69 -82.10
CA GLY A 5 7.08 26.51 -82.02
C GLY A 5 7.15 25.71 -80.70
N PHE A 6 8.22 25.89 -79.91
CA PHE A 6 8.45 25.10 -78.69
C PHE A 6 7.95 25.74 -77.39
N ALA A 7 7.56 27.01 -77.40
CA ALA A 7 7.16 27.73 -76.18
C ALA A 7 5.85 27.19 -75.56
N VAL A 8 4.86 26.87 -76.40
CA VAL A 8 3.57 26.34 -75.94
C VAL A 8 3.69 24.97 -75.28
N PRO A 9 4.33 23.95 -75.91
CA PRO A 9 4.46 22.64 -75.25
C PRO A 9 5.32 22.70 -73.98
N LEU A 10 6.34 23.57 -73.92
CA LEU A 10 7.12 23.80 -72.71
C LEU A 10 6.27 24.38 -71.57
N ALA A 11 5.43 25.39 -71.87
CA ALA A 11 4.53 25.98 -70.89
C ALA A 11 3.49 24.99 -70.36
N LEU A 12 2.94 24.14 -71.24
CA LEU A 12 2.00 23.08 -70.85
C LEU A 12 2.68 22.02 -69.96
N LEU A 13 3.89 21.59 -70.31
CA LEU A 13 4.67 20.65 -69.49
C LEU A 13 4.98 21.23 -68.11
N LEU A 14 5.36 22.51 -68.04
CA LEU A 14 5.59 23.21 -66.77
C LEU A 14 4.33 23.26 -65.92
N LEU A 15 3.18 23.59 -66.51
CA LEU A 15 1.90 23.65 -65.79
C LEU A 15 1.47 22.28 -65.27
N LEU A 16 1.67 21.20 -66.05
CA LEU A 16 1.44 19.83 -65.61
C LEU A 16 2.35 19.43 -64.45
N ALA A 17 3.64 19.77 -64.53
CA ALA A 17 4.60 19.51 -63.46
C ALA A 17 4.22 20.25 -62.17
N LEU A 18 3.87 21.53 -62.25
CA LEU A 18 3.43 22.33 -61.11
C LEU A 18 2.13 21.78 -60.49
N THR A 19 1.17 21.36 -61.32
CA THR A 19 -0.08 20.75 -60.85
C THR A 19 0.20 19.44 -60.13
N GLY A 20 1.10 18.60 -60.67
CA GLY A 20 1.53 17.36 -60.04
C GLY A 20 2.18 17.58 -58.67
N LEU A 21 3.08 18.58 -58.57
CA LEU A 21 3.73 18.95 -57.31
C LEU A 21 2.72 19.49 -56.29
N ALA A 22 1.80 20.35 -56.70
CA ALA A 22 0.75 20.88 -55.82
C ALA A 22 -0.17 19.78 -55.30
N HIS A 23 -0.56 18.83 -56.16
CA HIS A 23 -1.35 17.68 -55.76
C HIS A 23 -0.59 16.77 -54.79
N GLY A 24 0.70 16.51 -55.05
CA GLY A 24 1.57 15.74 -54.15
C GLY A 24 1.69 16.38 -52.76
N ALA A 25 1.92 17.69 -52.70
CA ALA A 25 1.99 18.44 -51.44
C ALA A 25 0.66 18.39 -50.67
N LEU A 26 -0.48 18.51 -51.36
CA LEU A 26 -1.80 18.40 -50.73
C LEU A 26 -2.08 17.01 -50.16
N LEU A 27 -1.69 15.95 -50.88
CA LEU A 27 -1.82 14.58 -50.40
C LEU A 27 -0.95 14.33 -49.16
N MET A 28 0.29 14.81 -49.17
CA MET A 28 1.21 14.71 -48.03
C MET A 28 0.64 15.44 -46.81
N ALA A 29 0.18 16.69 -46.97
CA ALA A 29 -0.42 17.46 -45.88
C ALA A 29 -1.65 16.77 -45.27
N ARG A 30 -2.52 16.17 -46.10
CA ARG A 30 -3.68 15.39 -45.61
C ARG A 30 -3.27 14.12 -44.88
N SER A 31 -2.21 13.46 -45.33
CA SER A 31 -1.69 12.26 -44.65
C SER A 31 -1.08 12.60 -43.29
N GLU A 32 -0.35 13.72 -43.19
CA GLU A 32 0.23 14.21 -41.93
C GLU A 32 -0.85 14.68 -40.96
N GLU A 33 -1.89 15.36 -41.46
CA GLU A 33 -3.04 15.76 -40.64
C GLU A 33 -3.79 14.53 -40.11
N GLY A 34 -4.01 13.52 -40.96
CA GLY A 34 -4.61 12.25 -40.56
C GLY A 34 -3.79 11.53 -39.49
N ALA A 35 -2.48 11.41 -39.69
CA ALA A 35 -1.56 10.79 -38.73
C ALA A 35 -1.52 11.55 -37.39
N SER A 36 -1.51 12.88 -37.44
CA SER A 36 -1.50 13.73 -36.24
C SER A 36 -2.80 13.62 -35.44
N ARG A 37 -3.95 13.59 -36.13
CA ARG A 37 -5.26 13.38 -35.48
C ARG A 37 -5.39 12.00 -34.86
N LEU A 38 -4.90 10.96 -35.54
CA LEU A 38 -4.87 9.60 -35.00
C LEU A 38 -3.99 9.53 -33.76
N ALA A 39 -2.77 10.06 -33.83
CA ALA A 39 -1.84 10.11 -32.70
C ALA A 39 -2.42 10.86 -31.49
N ALA A 40 -3.05 12.02 -31.72
CA ALA A 40 -3.72 12.78 -30.67
C ALA A 40 -4.90 12.03 -30.05
N THR A 41 -5.67 11.29 -30.87
CA THR A 41 -6.80 10.49 -30.40
C THR A 41 -6.33 9.30 -29.56
N LEU A 42 -5.27 8.61 -29.98
CA LEU A 42 -4.68 7.50 -29.24
C LEU A 42 -4.11 7.99 -27.90
N LEU A 43 -3.36 9.11 -27.90
CA LEU A 43 -2.83 9.71 -26.68
C LEU A 43 -3.95 10.14 -25.72
N ALA A 44 -5.01 10.76 -26.22
CA ALA A 44 -6.14 11.16 -25.40
C ALA A 44 -6.86 9.94 -24.77
N ARG A 45 -6.98 8.84 -25.51
CA ARG A 45 -7.54 7.58 -25.01
C ARG A 45 -6.63 6.94 -23.95
N GLU A 46 -5.33 6.88 -24.19
CA GLU A 46 -4.37 6.35 -23.23
C GLU A 46 -4.38 7.15 -21.92
N LEU A 47 -4.36 8.48 -22.02
CA LEU A 47 -4.47 9.37 -20.86
C LEU A 47 -5.81 9.21 -20.14
N ALA A 48 -6.92 8.98 -20.86
CA ALA A 48 -8.22 8.69 -20.25
C ALA A 48 -8.21 7.36 -19.48
N VAL A 49 -7.71 6.27 -20.09
CA VAL A 49 -7.56 4.97 -19.41
C VAL A 49 -6.71 5.15 -18.15
N ARG A 50 -5.54 5.77 -18.28
CA ARG A 50 -4.61 5.98 -17.17
C ARG A 50 -5.21 6.84 -16.07
N GLY A 51 -5.94 7.90 -16.43
CA GLY A 51 -6.69 8.72 -15.48
C GLY A 51 -7.71 7.90 -14.69
N THR A 52 -8.45 7.01 -15.37
CA THR A 52 -9.40 6.09 -14.71
C THR A 52 -8.70 5.06 -13.82
N LEU A 53 -7.58 4.47 -14.26
CA LEU A 53 -6.80 3.52 -13.43
C LEU A 53 -6.27 4.21 -12.16
N LEU A 54 -5.77 5.44 -12.28
CA LEU A 54 -5.32 6.24 -11.13
C LEU A 54 -6.47 6.57 -10.18
N ALA A 55 -7.66 6.87 -10.72
CA ALA A 55 -8.85 7.13 -9.91
C ALA A 55 -9.26 5.87 -9.13
N VAL A 56 -9.31 4.70 -9.79
CA VAL A 56 -9.61 3.40 -9.15
C VAL A 56 -8.61 3.07 -8.05
N ALA A 57 -7.31 3.24 -8.32
CA ALA A 57 -6.26 2.98 -7.35
C ALA A 57 -6.34 3.91 -6.13
N ARG A 58 -6.81 5.14 -6.29
CA ARG A 58 -6.97 6.11 -5.18
C ARG A 58 -8.30 6.01 -4.45
N SER A 59 -9.36 5.53 -5.11
CA SER A 59 -10.71 5.46 -4.54
C SER A 59 -10.93 4.24 -3.63
N GLY A 60 -10.06 3.23 -3.71
CA GLY A 60 -10.24 1.98 -2.97
C GLY A 60 -9.56 1.98 -1.60
N ASP A 61 -10.36 1.94 -0.53
CA ASP A 61 -9.89 1.56 0.81
C ASP A 61 -9.43 0.08 0.87
N THR A 62 -9.82 -0.72 -0.14
CA THR A 62 -9.26 -2.04 -0.47
C THR A 62 -9.52 -2.35 -1.94
N LEU A 63 -8.50 -2.74 -2.70
CA LEU A 63 -8.71 -3.48 -3.95
C LEU A 63 -9.42 -4.80 -3.63
N PRO A 64 -10.27 -5.33 -4.54
CA PRO A 64 -10.94 -6.60 -4.29
C PRO A 64 -9.92 -7.71 -4.05
N LEU A 65 -10.25 -8.60 -3.13
CA LEU A 65 -9.44 -9.79 -2.83
C LEU A 65 -9.50 -10.73 -4.03
N VAL A 66 -8.40 -10.81 -4.75
CA VAL A 66 -8.20 -11.74 -5.87
C VAL A 66 -7.16 -12.78 -5.43
N ALA A 67 -7.28 -14.04 -5.85
CA ALA A 67 -6.23 -15.03 -5.61
C ALA A 67 -4.97 -14.66 -6.40
N VAL A 68 -3.78 -14.97 -5.87
CA VAL A 68 -2.53 -14.74 -6.58
C VAL A 68 -2.55 -15.51 -7.91
N GLY A 69 -2.15 -14.85 -9.00
CA GLY A 69 -2.21 -15.37 -10.37
C GLY A 69 -3.59 -15.30 -11.03
N SER A 70 -4.62 -14.80 -10.32
CA SER A 70 -5.97 -14.64 -10.87
C SER A 70 -6.24 -13.20 -11.31
N ARG A 71 -7.22 -13.05 -12.22
CA ARG A 71 -7.67 -11.77 -12.77
C ARG A 71 -9.16 -11.57 -12.50
N ALA A 72 -9.54 -10.37 -12.06
CA ALA A 72 -10.92 -9.93 -11.86
C ALA A 72 -11.26 -8.75 -12.77
N LEU A 73 -12.52 -8.65 -13.19
CA LEU A 73 -13.05 -7.46 -13.84
C LEU A 73 -13.43 -6.43 -12.79
N LEU A 74 -13.08 -5.17 -13.02
CA LEU A 74 -13.47 -4.06 -12.17
C LEU A 74 -14.53 -3.19 -12.85
N ALA A 75 -15.46 -2.68 -12.06
CA ALA A 75 -16.34 -1.61 -12.49
C ALA A 75 -15.56 -0.30 -12.56
N ALA A 76 -15.79 0.49 -13.60
CA ALA A 76 -15.28 1.85 -13.66
C ALA A 76 -16.02 2.72 -12.61
N PRO A 77 -15.32 3.56 -11.83
CA PRO A 77 -15.97 4.45 -10.88
C PRO A 77 -16.90 5.41 -11.61
N GLU A 78 -18.11 5.60 -11.09
CA GLU A 78 -19.06 6.55 -11.65
C GLU A 78 -18.43 7.95 -11.77
N GLY A 79 -18.59 8.60 -12.92
CA GLY A 79 -18.10 9.96 -13.16
C GLY A 79 -16.61 10.11 -13.47
N THR A 80 -15.81 9.03 -13.52
CA THR A 80 -14.36 9.12 -13.80
C THR A 80 -13.99 8.97 -15.28
N ALA A 81 -14.86 8.35 -16.09
CA ALA A 81 -14.67 8.27 -17.52
C ALA A 81 -15.39 9.42 -18.22
N PRO A 82 -14.78 10.08 -19.23
CA PRO A 82 -15.56 10.87 -20.17
C PRO A 82 -16.62 9.93 -20.75
N SER A 83 -17.90 10.29 -20.61
CA SER A 83 -19.08 9.43 -20.79
C SER A 83 -19.24 8.75 -22.15
N ALA A 84 -18.29 8.93 -23.06
CA ALA A 84 -18.35 8.50 -24.44
C ALA A 84 -17.48 7.26 -24.77
N VAL A 85 -16.61 6.78 -23.86
CA VAL A 85 -15.69 5.68 -24.17
C VAL A 85 -15.91 4.48 -23.24
N PRO A 86 -16.38 3.32 -23.74
CA PRO A 86 -16.51 2.11 -22.93
C PRO A 86 -15.12 1.59 -22.56
N LEU A 87 -14.86 1.52 -21.26
CA LEU A 87 -13.61 1.01 -20.68
C LEU A 87 -13.84 -0.35 -20.04
N ARG A 88 -12.91 -1.28 -20.24
CA ARG A 88 -12.84 -2.53 -19.50
C ARG A 88 -11.62 -2.48 -18.60
N LEU A 89 -11.83 -2.66 -17.30
CA LEU A 89 -10.79 -2.61 -16.29
C LEU A 89 -10.56 -4.00 -15.72
N HIS A 90 -9.30 -4.35 -15.51
CA HIS A 90 -8.88 -5.62 -14.95
C HIS A 90 -7.95 -5.39 -13.76
N LEU A 91 -8.13 -6.22 -12.73
CA LEU A 91 -7.18 -6.35 -11.63
C LEU A 91 -6.59 -7.75 -11.67
N GLU A 92 -5.27 -7.83 -11.70
CA GLU A 92 -4.55 -9.09 -11.58
C GLU A 92 -3.65 -9.04 -10.35
N ARG A 93 -3.72 -10.07 -9.49
CA ARG A 93 -2.84 -10.14 -8.31
C ARG A 93 -1.60 -10.93 -8.66
N LEU A 94 -0.46 -10.25 -8.79
CA LEU A 94 0.82 -10.85 -9.17
C LEU A 94 1.53 -11.52 -7.99
N ALA A 95 1.38 -10.96 -6.80
CA ALA A 95 1.92 -11.48 -5.54
C ALA A 95 0.98 -11.07 -4.38
N PRO A 96 1.18 -11.55 -3.13
CA PRO A 96 0.31 -11.22 -2.01
C PRO A 96 0.01 -9.72 -1.87
N GLU A 97 1.00 -8.85 -2.10
CA GLU A 97 0.85 -7.40 -1.97
C GLU A 97 1.06 -6.63 -3.27
N LEU A 98 1.20 -7.32 -4.42
CA LEU A 98 1.49 -6.70 -5.70
C LEU A 98 0.39 -7.00 -6.71
N HIS A 99 -0.14 -5.95 -7.32
CA HIS A 99 -1.24 -5.99 -8.26
C HIS A 99 -0.89 -5.26 -9.56
N LEU A 100 -1.40 -5.79 -10.68
CA LEU A 100 -1.46 -5.10 -11.96
C LEU A 100 -2.90 -4.66 -12.21
N LEU A 101 -3.10 -3.35 -12.24
CA LEU A 101 -4.34 -2.72 -12.62
C LEU A 101 -4.24 -2.31 -14.08
N SER A 102 -4.98 -2.94 -14.98
CA SER A 102 -4.95 -2.64 -16.40
C SER A 102 -6.31 -2.22 -16.93
N GLY A 103 -6.31 -1.43 -17.99
CA GLY A 103 -7.52 -0.96 -18.64
C GLY A 103 -7.37 -0.97 -20.15
N GLU A 104 -8.45 -1.26 -20.84
CA GLU A 104 -8.54 -1.19 -22.30
C GLU A 104 -9.79 -0.44 -22.76
N VAL A 105 -9.66 0.32 -23.83
CA VAL A 105 -10.81 0.89 -24.55
C VAL A 105 -11.45 -0.20 -25.41
N VAL A 106 -12.75 -0.43 -25.24
CA VAL A 106 -13.49 -1.41 -26.05
C VAL A 106 -13.83 -0.79 -27.41
N GLY A 107 -13.29 -1.33 -28.51
CA GLY A 107 -13.56 -0.83 -29.86
C GLY A 107 -12.49 -1.19 -30.90
N PHE A 108 -12.56 -0.57 -32.09
CA PHE A 108 -11.74 -0.90 -33.26
C PHE A 108 -10.25 -0.50 -33.16
N GLU A 109 -9.87 0.26 -32.14
CA GLU A 109 -8.48 0.64 -31.86
C GLU A 109 -8.25 0.56 -30.35
N ALA A 110 -7.90 -0.64 -29.89
CA ALA A 110 -7.64 -0.92 -28.49
C ALA A 110 -6.42 -0.10 -28.03
N SER A 111 -6.66 0.92 -27.21
CA SER A 111 -5.62 1.52 -26.37
C SER A 111 -5.70 0.83 -25.03
N SER A 112 -4.56 0.38 -24.51
CA SER A 112 -4.46 -0.17 -23.17
C SER A 112 -3.41 0.58 -22.35
N ALA A 113 -3.61 0.58 -21.04
CA ALA A 113 -2.63 1.07 -20.08
C ALA A 113 -2.61 0.14 -18.86
N GLY A 114 -1.51 0.15 -18.12
CA GLY A 114 -1.33 -0.65 -16.92
C GLY A 114 -0.64 0.16 -15.82
N LEU A 115 -1.03 -0.08 -14.57
CA LEU A 115 -0.41 0.46 -13.37
C LEU A 115 -0.07 -0.69 -12.44
N LEU A 116 1.13 -0.62 -11.86
CA LEU A 116 1.48 -1.50 -10.75
C LEU A 116 1.13 -0.83 -9.45
N VAL A 117 0.46 -1.61 -8.62
CA VAL A 117 -0.10 -1.15 -7.38
C VAL A 117 0.36 -2.10 -6.29
N TRP A 118 0.97 -1.55 -5.25
CA TRP A 118 1.28 -2.31 -4.04
C TRP A 118 0.22 -2.01 -2.98
N THR A 119 -0.25 -3.04 -2.30
CA THR A 119 -1.20 -2.92 -1.19
C THR A 119 -0.79 -3.85 -0.07
N LEU A 120 -0.75 -3.34 1.17
CA LEU A 120 -0.46 -4.17 2.34
C LEU A 120 -1.56 -5.23 2.53
N ASP A 121 -1.15 -6.49 2.67
CA ASP A 121 -2.04 -7.60 3.04
C ASP A 121 -1.80 -7.92 4.54
N PRO A 122 -2.76 -7.57 5.42
CA PRO A 122 -2.64 -7.81 6.86
C PRO A 122 -2.39 -9.28 7.20
N ALA A 123 -3.06 -10.22 6.52
CA ALA A 123 -2.99 -11.64 6.81
C ALA A 123 -1.62 -12.20 6.42
N TRP A 124 -1.10 -11.81 5.25
CA TRP A 124 0.24 -12.18 4.83
C TRP A 124 1.31 -11.66 5.80
N ARG A 125 1.21 -10.40 6.23
CA ARG A 125 2.18 -9.77 7.14
C ARG A 125 2.16 -10.37 8.54
N ALA A 126 0.98 -10.67 9.05
CA ALA A 126 0.80 -11.35 10.31
C ALA A 126 1.29 -12.81 10.26
N ALA A 127 1.00 -13.57 9.19
CA ALA A 127 1.54 -14.93 9.04
C ALA A 127 3.08 -14.95 9.00
N MET A 128 3.70 -13.93 8.39
CA MET A 128 5.16 -13.75 8.40
C MET A 128 5.72 -13.32 9.78
N SER A 129 4.87 -13.09 10.79
CA SER A 129 5.31 -12.79 12.16
C SER A 129 5.54 -14.03 13.03
N ASP A 130 5.01 -15.19 12.64
CA ASP A 130 5.23 -16.47 13.33
C ASP A 130 6.68 -16.96 13.28
N GLY A 131 7.49 -16.41 12.38
CA GLY A 131 8.80 -16.96 11.99
C GLY A 131 10.02 -16.60 12.85
N GLY A 132 9.95 -15.64 13.79
CA GLY A 132 11.06 -15.40 14.71
C GLY A 132 11.21 -13.97 15.23
N GLY A 133 11.29 -13.86 16.56
CA GLY A 133 11.97 -12.78 17.24
C GLY A 133 13.31 -13.27 17.79
N THR A 134 14.36 -12.46 17.69
CA THR A 134 15.61 -12.66 18.44
C THR A 134 15.82 -11.42 19.28
N ILE A 135 15.78 -11.58 20.60
CA ILE A 135 16.20 -10.53 21.52
C ILE A 135 17.73 -10.60 21.56
N VAL A 136 18.40 -9.58 21.03
CA VAL A 136 19.86 -9.45 21.12
C VAL A 136 20.18 -8.58 22.32
N GLY A 137 20.35 -9.21 23.48
CA GLY A 137 20.93 -8.60 24.67
C GLY A 137 20.02 -8.58 25.89
N GLY A 138 20.23 -9.54 26.80
CA GLY A 138 19.54 -9.68 28.08
C GLY A 138 18.92 -11.07 28.21
N GLU A 139 18.91 -11.64 29.42
CA GLU A 139 18.21 -12.88 29.79
C GLU A 139 16.67 -12.72 29.71
N ALA A 140 16.16 -12.07 28.68
CA ALA A 140 14.74 -11.98 28.43
C ALA A 140 14.30 -13.36 27.92
N ALA A 141 13.50 -14.05 28.74
CA ALA A 141 12.93 -15.33 28.37
C ALA A 141 11.96 -15.14 27.19
N TYR A 142 12.37 -15.60 26.00
CA TYR A 142 11.45 -15.76 24.89
C TYR A 142 10.60 -17.00 25.14
N GLY A 143 9.42 -16.80 25.72
CA GLY A 143 8.41 -17.84 25.79
C GLY A 143 7.82 -18.04 24.40
N GLY A 144 8.31 -19.03 23.65
CA GLY A 144 7.60 -19.52 22.47
C GLY A 144 6.31 -20.20 22.95
N VAL A 145 5.21 -19.44 23.05
CA VAL A 145 3.93 -20.01 23.48
C VAL A 145 3.27 -20.63 22.25
N GLY A 146 3.34 -21.96 22.18
CA GLY A 146 2.41 -22.73 21.35
C GLY A 146 0.98 -22.33 21.71
N GLY A 147 0.24 -21.89 20.70
CA GLY A 147 -1.04 -21.21 20.83
C GLY A 147 -2.06 -21.92 21.73
N SER A 148 -2.73 -21.12 22.55
CA SER A 148 -4.10 -21.29 23.05
C SER A 148 -4.33 -20.35 24.25
N GLY A 149 -4.02 -19.05 24.08
CA GLY A 149 -4.66 -18.06 24.94
C GLY A 149 -6.18 -18.15 24.72
N PRO A 150 -7.02 -18.30 25.76
CA PRO A 150 -8.43 -18.70 25.66
C PRO A 150 -9.36 -17.66 25.01
N ALA A 151 -8.85 -16.51 24.58
CA ALA A 151 -9.57 -15.63 23.68
C ALA A 151 -9.28 -16.08 22.25
N ALA A 152 -10.03 -17.07 21.77
CA ALA A 152 -10.30 -17.19 20.33
C ALA A 152 -10.90 -15.83 19.91
N ARG A 153 -10.04 -14.93 19.44
CA ARG A 153 -10.43 -13.58 19.05
C ARG A 153 -11.16 -13.72 17.72
N ASP A 154 -12.48 -13.57 17.77
CA ASP A 154 -13.31 -13.36 16.59
C ASP A 154 -12.58 -12.39 15.63
N GLY A 155 -12.51 -12.75 14.35
CA GLY A 155 -11.88 -11.94 13.32
C GLY A 155 -10.48 -12.37 12.88
N CYS A 156 -9.90 -13.43 13.45
CA CYS A 156 -8.59 -13.96 13.02
C CYS A 156 -8.68 -15.19 12.10
N GLU A 157 -9.87 -15.56 11.62
CA GLU A 157 -10.11 -16.72 10.74
C GLU A 157 -9.32 -16.61 9.43
N ALA A 158 -9.07 -15.38 8.96
CA ALA A 158 -8.27 -15.12 7.76
C ALA A 158 -6.81 -15.60 7.89
N LEU A 159 -6.26 -15.70 9.10
CA LEU A 159 -4.90 -16.18 9.31
C LEU A 159 -4.78 -17.69 9.10
N GLU A 160 -5.81 -18.46 9.45
CA GLU A 160 -5.81 -19.92 9.28
C GLU A 160 -5.68 -20.30 7.80
N ALA A 161 -6.24 -19.49 6.90
CA ALA A 161 -6.17 -19.70 5.46
C ALA A 161 -4.78 -19.41 4.85
N VAL A 162 -3.93 -18.63 5.54
CA VAL A 162 -2.59 -18.22 5.04
C VAL A 162 -1.48 -19.16 5.52
N GLN A 163 -1.74 -20.01 6.51
CA GLN A 163 -0.74 -20.95 7.03
C GLN A 163 -0.30 -21.95 5.94
N THR A 164 0.82 -21.65 5.29
CA THR A 164 1.50 -22.57 4.38
C THR A 164 2.26 -23.61 5.20
N PRO A 165 2.05 -24.92 4.98
CA PRO A 165 2.87 -25.95 5.62
C PRO A 165 4.35 -25.74 5.24
N GLY A 166 5.20 -25.47 6.23
CA GLY A 166 6.65 -25.40 6.04
C GLY A 166 7.25 -23.99 5.89
N ALA A 167 6.61 -22.95 6.43
CA ALA A 167 7.28 -21.65 6.56
C ALA A 167 8.62 -21.81 7.32
N PRO A 168 9.76 -21.35 6.77
CA PRO A 168 11.05 -21.50 7.43
C PRO A 168 11.07 -20.71 8.74
N THR A 169 11.29 -21.41 9.85
CA THR A 169 11.58 -20.82 11.15
C THR A 169 12.99 -20.23 11.08
N GLY A 170 13.09 -18.92 10.90
CA GLY A 170 14.35 -18.29 10.50
C GLY A 170 14.37 -16.83 10.90
N VAL A 171 15.32 -16.50 11.76
CA VAL A 171 15.62 -15.14 12.20
C VAL A 171 16.20 -14.34 11.05
N LEU A 172 15.56 -13.23 10.70
CA LEU A 172 16.17 -12.20 9.86
C LEU A 172 16.38 -10.96 10.72
N ALA A 173 17.65 -10.67 11.03
CA ALA A 173 18.03 -9.31 11.41
C ALA A 173 17.73 -8.44 10.18
N ALA A 174 16.79 -7.49 10.34
CA ALA A 174 16.48 -6.55 9.28
C ALA A 174 17.73 -5.69 9.04
N THR A 175 18.39 -5.90 7.91
CA THR A 175 19.44 -5.00 7.40
C THR A 175 18.84 -3.75 6.76
N GLU A 176 17.53 -3.73 6.60
CA GLU A 176 16.75 -2.62 6.08
C GLU A 176 16.13 -1.81 7.22
N PRO A 177 15.97 -0.48 7.04
CA PRO A 177 15.26 0.35 7.99
C PRO A 177 13.84 -0.21 8.27
N PRO A 178 13.30 -0.02 9.48
CA PRO A 178 12.01 -0.55 9.87
C PRO A 178 10.94 -0.03 8.91
N GLY A 179 10.19 -0.96 8.34
CA GLY A 179 9.20 -0.70 7.32
C GLY A 179 8.24 -1.86 7.17
N LEU A 180 7.17 -1.63 6.40
CA LEU A 180 6.19 -2.64 6.04
C LEU A 180 6.21 -2.83 4.51
N GLY A 181 7.17 -3.62 4.05
CA GLY A 181 7.38 -3.82 2.61
C GLY A 181 7.84 -2.54 1.93
N LEU A 182 7.04 -2.02 1.01
CA LEU A 182 7.35 -0.77 0.30
C LEU A 182 7.00 0.49 1.10
N LEU A 183 6.38 0.35 2.27
CA LEU A 183 6.18 1.47 3.20
C LEU A 183 7.42 1.65 4.07
N VAL A 184 8.27 2.59 3.64
CA VAL A 184 9.41 3.09 4.42
C VAL A 184 8.95 3.93 5.61
N ALA A 185 9.82 4.09 6.62
CA ALA A 185 9.54 4.80 7.87
C ALA A 185 8.81 6.14 7.70
N ASP A 186 9.30 7.05 6.85
CA ASP A 186 8.66 8.36 6.61
C ASP A 186 7.23 8.23 6.07
N SER A 187 7.01 7.26 5.18
CA SER A 187 5.68 6.99 4.61
C SER A 187 4.73 6.40 5.65
N LEU A 188 5.24 5.62 6.61
CA LEU A 188 4.46 5.09 7.72
C LEU A 188 4.04 6.23 8.65
N LEU A 189 4.99 7.04 9.12
CA LEU A 189 4.72 8.17 10.02
C LEU A 189 3.70 9.14 9.41
N ALA A 190 3.85 9.49 8.13
CA ALA A 190 2.93 10.40 7.44
C ALA A 190 1.50 9.84 7.26
N ARG A 191 1.29 8.53 7.42
CA ARG A 191 -0.02 7.87 7.29
C ARG A 191 -0.71 7.68 8.65
N ALA A 192 -0.04 7.94 9.76
CA ALA A 192 -0.63 7.80 11.08
C ALA A 192 -1.73 8.84 11.30
N ALA A 193 -2.85 8.40 11.86
CA ALA A 193 -3.97 9.29 12.16
C ALA A 193 -3.75 10.04 13.49
N ILE A 194 -2.93 9.49 14.39
CA ILE A 194 -2.67 10.01 15.72
C ILE A 194 -1.17 10.21 15.86
N HIS A 195 -0.75 11.41 16.24
CA HIS A 195 0.64 11.71 16.60
C HIS A 195 0.74 11.99 18.09
N VAL A 196 1.68 11.33 18.76
CA VAL A 196 2.00 11.50 20.18
C VAL A 196 3.47 11.85 20.34
N SER A 197 3.84 12.42 21.49
CA SER A 197 5.23 12.75 21.79
C SER A 197 5.48 12.77 23.29
N GLY A 198 6.75 12.60 23.69
CA GLY A 198 7.17 12.69 25.09
C GLY A 198 6.77 11.46 25.90
N VAL A 199 6.20 11.69 27.08
CA VAL A 199 5.75 10.63 28.00
C VAL A 199 4.23 10.53 27.95
N VAL A 200 3.71 9.34 27.66
CA VAL A 200 2.27 9.06 27.57
C VAL A 200 1.88 7.87 28.43
N SER A 201 0.62 7.82 28.87
CA SER A 201 0.02 6.67 29.54
C SER A 201 -1.32 6.39 28.86
N PRO A 202 -1.33 5.65 27.75
CA PRO A 202 -2.55 5.35 27.01
C PRO A 202 -3.46 4.40 27.79
N GLY A 203 -4.74 4.41 27.44
CA GLY A 203 -5.71 3.48 28.02
C GLY A 203 -7.04 3.59 27.30
N PRO A 204 -8.08 2.87 27.75
CA PRO A 204 -9.43 3.21 27.34
C PRO A 204 -9.76 4.66 27.73
N GLY A 205 -10.50 5.36 26.88
CA GLY A 205 -11.04 6.68 27.23
C GLY A 205 -11.84 6.63 28.53
N ALA A 206 -11.95 7.76 29.24
CA ALA A 206 -12.55 7.82 30.58
C ALA A 206 -14.05 7.51 30.64
N ASP A 207 -14.74 7.40 29.49
CA ASP A 207 -16.15 7.06 29.40
C ASP A 207 -16.31 5.53 29.31
N PRO A 208 -16.93 4.87 30.32
CA PRO A 208 -17.13 3.42 30.31
C PRO A 208 -18.24 2.96 29.36
N TRP A 209 -18.99 3.87 28.71
CA TRP A 209 -20.13 3.56 27.85
C TRP A 209 -19.88 3.83 26.38
N THR A 210 -18.92 4.69 26.06
CA THR A 210 -18.58 5.03 24.68
C THR A 210 -17.10 4.87 24.45
N CYS A 211 -16.70 4.67 23.19
CA CYS A 211 -15.29 4.67 22.83
C CYS A 211 -14.93 5.98 22.11
N PRO A 212 -14.52 7.03 22.84
CA PRO A 212 -14.28 8.34 22.25
C PRO A 212 -13.08 8.27 21.30
N SER A 213 -13.35 8.48 20.01
CA SER A 213 -12.30 8.33 18.99
C SER A 213 -11.40 9.54 18.82
N SER A 214 -11.84 10.69 19.32
CA SER A 214 -11.12 11.97 19.28
C SER A 214 -10.01 12.10 20.33
N ASP A 215 -9.97 11.21 21.34
CA ASP A 215 -8.90 11.20 22.32
C ASP A 215 -7.67 10.47 21.75
N PRO A 216 -6.53 11.18 21.56
CA PRO A 216 -5.31 10.58 21.02
C PRO A 216 -4.66 9.57 21.98
N LEU A 217 -5.00 9.57 23.28
CA LEU A 217 -4.51 8.60 24.26
C LEU A 217 -5.46 7.41 24.45
N ASN A 218 -6.62 7.42 23.79
CA ASN A 218 -7.49 6.25 23.75
C ASN A 218 -6.93 5.22 22.78
N TRP A 219 -6.13 4.27 23.27
CA TRP A 219 -5.50 3.23 22.44
C TRP A 219 -6.25 1.89 22.49
N GLY A 220 -7.45 1.86 23.06
CA GLY A 220 -8.23 0.63 23.20
C GLY A 220 -8.14 0.01 24.59
N ALA A 221 -8.84 -1.11 24.78
CA ALA A 221 -8.89 -1.87 26.02
C ALA A 221 -8.62 -3.36 25.75
N PRO A 222 -7.38 -3.73 25.38
CA PRO A 222 -7.07 -5.11 25.01
C PRO A 222 -7.22 -6.11 26.17
N SER A 223 -7.14 -5.68 27.43
CA SER A 223 -7.31 -6.54 28.60
C SER A 223 -8.77 -6.86 28.94
N ASP A 224 -9.73 -6.06 28.44
CA ASP A 224 -11.17 -6.22 28.71
C ASP A 224 -11.98 -6.30 27.41
N PRO A 225 -12.26 -7.52 26.91
CA PRO A 225 -13.10 -7.73 25.73
C PRO A 225 -14.52 -7.18 25.84
N GLY A 226 -15.03 -6.95 27.05
CA GLY A 226 -16.36 -6.37 27.30
C GLY A 226 -16.40 -4.85 27.24
N HIS A 227 -15.24 -4.18 27.24
CA HIS A 227 -15.15 -2.73 27.23
C HIS A 227 -15.59 -2.15 25.86
N PRO A 228 -16.26 -0.99 25.79
CA PRO A 228 -16.62 -0.35 24.51
C PRO A 228 -15.44 -0.09 23.56
N CYS A 229 -14.23 0.00 24.11
CA CYS A 229 -12.98 0.19 23.35
C CYS A 229 -12.21 -1.11 23.05
N ALA A 230 -12.77 -2.28 23.32
CA ALA A 230 -12.11 -3.57 23.04
C ALA A 230 -11.75 -3.74 21.55
N GLY A 231 -12.54 -3.14 20.64
CA GLY A 231 -12.28 -3.18 19.19
C GLY A 231 -11.44 -2.02 18.64
N ARG A 232 -11.08 -1.01 19.46
CA ARG A 232 -10.36 0.18 18.97
C ARG A 232 -8.87 -0.10 18.84
N ARG A 233 -8.35 -0.07 17.61
CA ARG A 233 -6.94 -0.34 17.29
C ARG A 233 -6.35 0.79 16.43
N PRO A 234 -6.02 1.95 17.01
CA PRO A 234 -5.51 3.08 16.24
C PRO A 234 -4.17 2.77 15.56
N PHE A 235 -3.88 3.55 14.52
CA PHE A 235 -2.52 3.73 14.04
C PHE A 235 -1.94 5.03 14.62
N ALA A 236 -1.11 4.89 15.65
CA ALA A 236 -0.42 5.98 16.33
C ALA A 236 1.05 6.08 15.89
N ALA A 237 1.56 7.30 15.84
CA ALA A 237 2.95 7.60 15.53
C ALA A 237 3.58 8.56 16.54
N ALA A 238 4.91 8.47 16.68
CA ALA A 238 5.74 9.48 17.31
C ALA A 238 6.90 9.86 16.39
N ASP A 239 7.04 11.16 16.10
CA ASP A 239 8.07 11.69 15.19
C ASP A 239 9.48 11.72 15.80
N GLY A 240 9.62 11.36 17.08
CA GLY A 240 10.88 11.27 17.80
C GLY A 240 10.84 10.16 18.85
N ASP A 241 11.54 10.36 19.96
CA ASP A 241 11.52 9.40 21.07
C ASP A 241 10.16 9.38 21.79
N LEU A 242 9.76 8.21 22.25
CA LEU A 242 8.51 8.00 22.97
C LEU A 242 8.72 7.17 24.22
N VAL A 243 8.13 7.61 25.33
CA VAL A 243 8.01 6.84 26.56
C VAL A 243 6.54 6.55 26.82
N VAL A 244 6.18 5.28 26.93
CA VAL A 244 4.87 4.85 27.39
C VAL A 244 5.02 4.37 28.83
N ASP A 245 4.52 5.18 29.77
CA ASP A 245 4.69 4.98 31.22
C ASP A 245 3.39 4.50 31.85
N GLY A 246 3.19 3.19 31.81
CA GLY A 246 1.98 2.50 32.25
C GLY A 246 0.89 2.41 31.18
N GLY A 247 -0.29 2.01 31.63
CA GLY A 247 -1.48 1.94 30.79
C GLY A 247 -1.55 0.71 29.87
N GLU A 248 -2.52 0.75 28.97
CA GLU A 248 -2.71 -0.30 27.96
C GLU A 248 -3.09 0.28 26.60
N GLY A 249 -2.82 -0.47 25.53
CA GLY A 249 -3.20 -0.07 24.19
C GLY A 249 -3.05 -1.18 23.17
N GLN A 250 -3.61 -0.96 21.98
CA GLN A 250 -3.55 -1.90 20.87
C GLN A 250 -3.55 -1.20 19.51
N GLY A 251 -3.11 -1.91 18.48
CA GLY A 251 -3.06 -1.39 17.10
C GLY A 251 -1.64 -1.33 16.54
N VAL A 252 -1.38 -0.30 15.74
CA VAL A 252 -0.06 -0.05 15.17
C VAL A 252 0.57 1.15 15.86
N LEU A 253 1.79 0.98 16.36
CA LEU A 253 2.60 2.05 16.94
C LEU A 253 3.88 2.22 16.11
N ALA A 254 4.05 3.38 15.47
CA ALA A 254 5.28 3.74 14.77
C ALA A 254 6.06 4.82 15.53
N VAL A 255 7.35 4.62 15.77
CA VAL A 255 8.20 5.56 16.51
C VAL A 255 9.44 5.82 15.67
N ALA A 256 9.70 7.08 15.33
CA ALA A 256 10.87 7.44 14.53
C ALA A 256 12.18 7.29 15.31
N GLY A 257 12.15 7.63 16.62
CA GLY A 257 13.28 7.55 17.52
C GLY A 257 13.30 6.27 18.37
N ASP A 258 13.74 6.40 19.61
CA ASP A 258 13.75 5.32 20.59
C ASP A 258 12.39 5.15 21.28
N LEU A 259 12.05 3.92 21.64
CA LEU A 259 10.84 3.59 22.40
C LEU A 259 11.19 3.00 23.76
N VAL A 260 10.59 3.54 24.82
CA VAL A 260 10.60 2.96 26.17
C VAL A 260 9.17 2.60 26.58
N LEU A 261 8.91 1.33 26.87
CA LEU A 261 7.66 0.88 27.50
C LEU A 261 7.95 0.54 28.96
N ARG A 262 7.28 1.22 29.90
CA ARG A 262 7.43 0.99 31.35
C ARG A 262 6.11 0.52 31.93
N GLY A 263 6.02 -0.73 32.38
CA GLY A 263 4.79 -1.27 32.99
C GLY A 263 3.54 -1.18 32.11
N ALA A 264 3.71 -1.03 30.80
CA ALA A 264 2.64 -0.89 29.83
C ALA A 264 2.27 -2.24 29.20
N LEU A 265 1.00 -2.41 28.85
CA LEU A 265 0.48 -3.54 28.08
C LEU A 265 0.16 -3.12 26.65
N TYR A 266 0.75 -3.76 25.64
CA TYR A 266 0.49 -3.43 24.24
C TYR A 266 0.12 -4.66 23.41
N HIS A 267 -0.91 -4.55 22.57
CA HIS A 267 -1.33 -5.61 21.64
C HIS A 267 -1.26 -5.14 20.18
N GLY A 268 -0.40 -5.75 19.36
CA GLY A 268 -0.35 -5.46 17.93
C GLY A 268 1.06 -5.33 17.36
N LEU A 269 1.28 -4.31 16.53
CA LEU A 269 2.53 -4.12 15.80
C LEU A 269 3.25 -2.85 16.25
N VAL A 270 4.49 -3.00 16.68
CA VAL A 270 5.37 -1.90 17.08
C VAL A 270 6.51 -1.77 16.07
N LEU A 271 6.66 -0.60 15.47
CA LEU A 271 7.69 -0.27 14.47
C LEU A 271 8.56 0.87 15.03
N VAL A 272 9.87 0.65 15.21
CA VAL A 272 10.75 1.61 15.90
C VAL A 272 12.01 1.87 15.09
N GLY A 273 12.26 3.14 14.73
CA GLY A 273 13.44 3.63 14.02
C GLY A 273 14.73 3.54 14.83
N GLY A 274 14.63 3.69 16.16
CA GLY A 274 15.72 3.53 17.11
C GLY A 274 15.72 2.19 17.82
N GLY A 275 16.14 2.18 19.09
CA GLY A 275 16.08 1.03 20.00
C GLY A 275 14.78 0.94 20.79
N VAL A 276 14.52 -0.23 21.36
CA VAL A 276 13.36 -0.50 22.20
C VAL A 276 13.83 -0.94 23.57
N THR A 277 13.28 -0.34 24.63
CA THR A 277 13.52 -0.75 26.01
C THR A 277 12.21 -1.10 26.69
N LEU A 278 12.11 -2.30 27.24
CA LEU A 278 10.97 -2.77 28.03
C LEU A 278 11.38 -2.84 29.50
N GLU A 279 10.68 -2.08 30.35
CA GLU A 279 10.99 -1.95 31.78
C GLU A 279 9.73 -2.11 32.64
N ALA A 280 9.93 -2.29 33.94
CA ALA A 280 8.89 -2.30 34.96
C ALA A 280 7.75 -3.29 34.66
N GLY A 281 8.06 -4.42 34.03
CA GLY A 281 7.06 -5.44 33.71
C GLY A 281 6.23 -5.17 32.46
N ALA A 282 6.73 -4.37 31.52
CA ALA A 282 6.04 -4.13 30.26
C ALA A 282 5.76 -5.45 29.49
N ARG A 283 4.63 -5.49 28.79
CA ARG A 283 4.13 -6.66 28.06
C ARG A 283 3.75 -6.26 26.64
N VAL A 284 4.26 -6.97 25.65
CA VAL A 284 3.84 -6.81 24.25
C VAL A 284 3.32 -8.14 23.72
N HIS A 285 2.05 -8.20 23.34
CA HIS A 285 1.44 -9.32 22.61
C HIS A 285 1.35 -8.96 21.13
N GLY A 286 2.26 -9.47 20.33
CA GLY A 286 2.31 -9.19 18.89
C GLY A 286 3.75 -9.18 18.37
N ARG A 287 4.15 -8.12 17.68
CA ARG A 287 5.48 -8.03 17.06
C ARG A 287 6.12 -6.66 17.25
N ILE A 288 7.42 -6.68 17.52
CA ILE A 288 8.30 -5.49 17.50
C ILE A 288 9.25 -5.62 16.31
N ILE A 289 9.32 -4.58 15.47
CA ILE A 289 10.31 -4.41 14.41
C ILE A 289 11.10 -3.14 14.75
N SER A 290 12.41 -3.30 15.00
CA SER A 290 13.28 -2.25 15.50
C SER A 290 14.52 -2.14 14.61
N ALA A 291 14.96 -0.93 14.26
CA ALA A 291 16.26 -0.72 13.59
C ALA A 291 17.43 -0.84 14.58
N GLY A 292 17.18 -0.52 15.86
CA GLY A 292 18.14 -0.59 16.94
C GLY A 292 17.99 -1.84 17.81
N ARG A 293 18.69 -1.83 18.95
CA ARG A 293 18.65 -2.92 19.93
C ARG A 293 17.30 -2.97 20.65
N VAL A 294 16.78 -4.17 20.85
CA VAL A 294 15.66 -4.44 21.77
C VAL A 294 16.23 -4.96 23.08
N ALA A 295 15.97 -4.26 24.19
CA ALA A 295 16.35 -4.63 25.54
C ALA A 295 15.09 -4.78 26.40
N ALA A 296 15.09 -5.75 27.31
CA ALA A 296 14.00 -5.98 28.24
C ALA A 296 14.55 -6.34 29.62
N ASP A 297 13.94 -5.80 30.67
CA ASP A 297 14.21 -6.26 32.03
C ASP A 297 13.60 -7.65 32.28
N PRO A 298 14.00 -8.36 33.35
CA PRO A 298 13.51 -9.73 33.62
C PRO A 298 12.01 -9.81 33.91
N ALA A 299 11.37 -8.70 34.28
CA ALA A 299 9.94 -8.67 34.54
C ALA A 299 9.12 -8.46 33.26
N SER A 300 9.74 -7.99 32.18
CA SER A 300 9.11 -7.62 30.91
C SER A 300 9.13 -8.77 29.90
N ALA A 301 8.17 -8.78 28.96
CA ALA A 301 8.05 -9.86 27.98
C ALA A 301 7.47 -9.40 26.65
N VAL A 302 7.89 -10.07 25.58
CA VAL A 302 7.28 -9.98 24.24
C VAL A 302 6.80 -11.38 23.88
N GLU A 303 5.50 -11.52 23.66
CA GLU A 303 4.85 -12.75 23.25
C GLU A 303 4.38 -12.59 21.80
N ALA A 304 4.78 -13.51 20.93
CA ALA A 304 4.34 -13.50 19.54
C ALA A 304 2.83 -13.75 19.47
N ASP A 305 2.10 -12.81 18.85
CA ASP A 305 0.64 -12.89 18.65
C ASP A 305 0.29 -12.39 17.23
N PRO A 306 0.29 -13.28 16.22
CA PRO A 306 -0.04 -12.93 14.84
C PRO A 306 -1.46 -12.39 14.70
N CYS A 307 -2.38 -12.84 15.54
CA CYS A 307 -3.76 -12.36 15.53
C CYS A 307 -3.82 -10.89 15.96
N ALA A 308 -3.08 -10.49 17.01
CA ALA A 308 -2.95 -9.09 17.38
C ALA A 308 -2.34 -8.24 16.24
N VAL A 309 -1.31 -8.74 15.55
CA VAL A 309 -0.69 -8.05 14.40
C VAL A 309 -1.68 -7.92 13.23
N TYR A 310 -2.42 -8.98 12.91
CA TYR A 310 -3.43 -8.98 11.85
C TYR A 310 -4.50 -7.95 12.12
N LEU A 311 -5.11 -7.97 13.31
CA LEU A 311 -6.18 -7.05 13.69
C LEU A 311 -5.68 -5.59 13.69
N ALA A 312 -4.46 -5.34 14.18
CA ALA A 312 -3.83 -4.04 14.11
C ALA A 312 -3.68 -3.51 12.67
N LEU A 313 -3.17 -4.34 11.76
CA LEU A 313 -2.98 -3.98 10.35
C LEU A 313 -4.31 -3.89 9.58
N ALA A 314 -5.28 -4.73 9.93
CA ALA A 314 -6.61 -4.72 9.32
C ALA A 314 -7.36 -3.42 9.64
N ASP A 315 -7.25 -2.92 10.87
CA ASP A 315 -7.90 -1.68 11.31
C ASP A 315 -7.13 -0.42 10.91
N ALA A 316 -5.83 -0.53 10.64
CA ALA A 316 -4.99 0.57 10.14
C ALA A 316 -5.23 0.84 8.63
N GLY A 317 -6.44 1.27 8.26
CA GLY A 317 -6.85 1.49 6.87
C GLY A 317 -5.89 2.34 6.04
N ALA A 318 -5.27 3.36 6.65
CA ALA A 318 -4.28 4.22 6.00
C ALA A 318 -3.03 3.45 5.51
N LEU A 319 -2.66 2.36 6.18
CA LEU A 319 -1.53 1.51 5.75
C LEU A 319 -1.89 0.65 4.54
N ARG A 320 -3.16 0.29 4.38
CA ARG A 320 -3.65 -0.51 3.26
C ARG A 320 -3.93 0.31 2.01
N ALA A 321 -3.87 1.64 2.12
CA ALA A 321 -4.05 2.55 0.99
C ALA A 321 -3.05 2.19 -0.13
N PRO A 322 -3.53 1.98 -1.36
CA PRO A 322 -2.69 1.55 -2.48
C PRO A 322 -1.53 2.50 -2.75
N LEU A 323 -0.33 1.93 -2.89
CA LEU A 323 0.87 2.65 -3.31
C LEU A 323 1.08 2.43 -4.81
N LEU A 324 1.02 3.51 -5.58
CA LEU A 324 1.34 3.50 -6.99
C LEU A 324 2.85 3.37 -7.15
N LEU A 325 3.29 2.31 -7.84
CA LEU A 325 4.70 2.14 -8.14
C LEU A 325 5.07 3.01 -9.35
N PRO A 326 6.27 3.63 -9.34
CA PRO A 326 6.72 4.40 -10.49
C PRO A 326 6.75 3.50 -11.71
N GLU A 327 6.34 4.05 -12.86
CA GLU A 327 6.41 3.33 -14.11
C GLU A 327 7.87 3.03 -14.43
N GLY A 328 8.23 1.75 -14.31
CA GLY A 328 9.51 1.31 -14.82
C GLY A 328 9.47 1.16 -16.34
N PRO A 329 10.65 1.20 -17.00
CA PRO A 329 10.76 1.06 -18.45
C PRO A 329 10.22 -0.28 -19.00
N TRP A 330 9.98 -1.26 -18.13
CA TRP A 330 9.51 -2.60 -18.43
C TRP A 330 7.99 -2.72 -18.69
N LEU A 331 7.21 -1.65 -18.47
CA LEU A 331 5.77 -1.63 -18.77
C LEU A 331 5.44 -1.12 -20.17
N ARG A 332 6.44 -0.78 -21.00
CA ARG A 332 6.18 -0.45 -22.40
C ARG A 332 5.89 -1.75 -23.16
N PRO A 333 4.73 -1.88 -23.84
CA PRO A 333 4.51 -3.01 -24.74
C PRO A 333 5.64 -3.02 -25.77
N LEU A 334 6.26 -4.20 -25.94
CA LEU A 334 7.23 -4.48 -27.00
C LEU A 334 6.58 -4.40 -28.37
#